data_AF-A0A7K1DSH2-F1
#
_entry.id   AF-A0A7K1DSH2-F1
#
_cell.length_a   1.000
_cell.length_b   1.000
_cell.length_c   1.000
_cell.angle_alpha   90.00
_cell.angle_beta   90.00
_cell.angle_gamma   90.00
#
_symmetry.space_group_name_H-M   'P 1'
#
loop_
_entity.id
_entity.type
_entity.pdbx_description
1 polymer ?
#
loop_
_entity_poly.entity_id
_entity_poly.type
_entity_poly.pdbx_seq_one_letter_code
_entity_poly.pdbx_strand_id
1 'polypeptide(L)' 'QVKNTVAGWGGATKDQIGHMVQQRLHLESAPQPADAADAAAIALCHCSIAPFIASRDAALMRGVK' A
#
# COMPACT_ATOMS: atom_id res chain seq x y z
N GLN A 1 -6.30 -0.74 6.64
CA GLN A 1 -5.15 0.08 6.17
C GLN A 1 -4.88 -0.16 4.70
N VAL A 2 -4.58 -1.40 4.27
CA VAL A 2 -4.36 -1.76 2.85
C VAL A 2 -5.44 -1.19 1.91
N LYS A 3 -6.73 -1.33 2.24
CA LYS A 3 -7.83 -0.77 1.44
C LYS A 3 -7.75 0.75 1.23
N ASN A 4 -7.52 1.54 2.27
CA ASN A 4 -7.33 2.99 2.12
C ASN A 4 -6.06 3.33 1.33
N THR A 5 -4.95 2.65 1.63
CA THR A 5 -3.67 2.96 1.01
C THR A 5 -3.63 2.60 -0.48
N VAL A 6 -4.26 1.47 -0.85
CA VAL A 6 -4.30 0.97 -2.22
C VAL A 6 -5.53 1.48 -2.98
N ALA A 7 -6.73 1.47 -2.41
CA ALA A 7 -7.94 1.89 -3.15
C ALA A 7 -8.42 3.32 -2.81
N GLY A 8 -7.81 4.00 -1.84
CA GLY A 8 -8.21 5.35 -1.42
C GLY A 8 -9.39 5.38 -0.43
N TRP A 9 -10.06 4.24 -0.18
CA TRP A 9 -11.21 4.17 0.72
C TRP A 9 -11.36 2.80 1.42
N GLY A 10 -12.05 2.79 2.56
CA GLY A 10 -11.94 1.71 3.54
C GLY A 10 -12.73 0.43 3.22
N GLY A 11 -13.75 0.53 2.36
CA GLY A 11 -14.62 -0.60 2.02
C GLY A 11 -14.32 -1.26 0.68
N ALA A 12 -13.19 -0.97 0.05
CA ALA A 12 -12.81 -1.55 -1.24
C ALA A 12 -12.91 -3.09 -1.24
N THR A 13 -13.41 -3.66 -2.33
CA THR A 13 -13.50 -5.11 -2.54
C THR A 13 -12.14 -5.69 -2.90
N LYS A 14 -11.98 -7.01 -2.82
CA LYS A 14 -10.73 -7.68 -3.23
C LYS A 14 -10.41 -7.46 -4.70
N ASP A 15 -11.41 -7.51 -5.57
CA ASP A 15 -11.23 -7.24 -7.00
C ASP A 15 -10.79 -5.80 -7.26
N GLN A 16 -11.38 -4.83 -6.53
CA GLN A 16 -10.97 -3.44 -6.62
C GLN A 16 -9.52 -3.25 -6.15
N ILE A 17 -9.10 -3.93 -5.08
CA ILE A 17 -7.70 -3.91 -4.64
C ILE A 17 -6.80 -4.50 -5.73
N GLY A 18 -7.15 -5.67 -6.30
CA GLY A 18 -6.38 -6.32 -7.35
C GLY A 18 -6.22 -5.44 -8.60
N HIS A 19 -7.29 -4.76 -9.02
CA HIS A 19 -7.25 -3.81 -10.14
C HIS A 19 -6.35 -2.61 -9.81
N MET A 20 -6.41 -2.09 -8.58
CA MET A 20 -5.54 -0.99 -8.15
C MET A 20 -4.07 -1.39 -8.02
N VAL A 21 -3.78 -2.65 -7.66
CA VAL A 21 -2.42 -3.22 -7.68
C VAL A 21 -1.90 -3.29 -9.11
N GLN A 22 -2.71 -3.80 -10.04
CA GLN A 22 -2.38 -3.84 -11.46
C GLN A 22 -2.00 -2.44 -11.97
N GLN A 23 -2.87 -1.45 -11.73
CA GLN A 23 -2.67 -0.08 -12.21
C GLN A 23 -1.41 0.56 -11.60
N ARG A 24 -1.17 0.40 -10.29
CA ARG A 24 0.02 1.00 -9.65
C ARG A 24 1.34 0.35 -10.03
N LEU A 25 1.31 -0.94 -10.37
CA LEU A 25 2.50 -1.67 -10.79
C LEU A 25 2.66 -1.70 -12.32
N HIS A 26 1.78 -1.02 -13.06
CA HIS A 26 1.73 -1.01 -14.52
C HIS A 26 1.74 -2.41 -15.14
N LEU A 27 0.98 -3.34 -14.55
CA LEU A 27 0.87 -4.72 -15.04
C LEU A 27 -0.19 -4.83 -16.14
N GLU A 28 0.04 -5.69 -17.13
CA GLU A 28 -0.91 -5.95 -18.22
C GLU A 28 -2.22 -6.56 -17.71
N SER A 29 -2.16 -7.37 -16.65
CA SER A 29 -3.32 -7.98 -15.99
C SER A 29 -3.15 -7.96 -14.48
N ALA A 30 -4.27 -8.13 -13.75
CA ALA A 30 -4.21 -8.31 -12.31
C ALA A 30 -3.34 -9.52 -11.94
N PRO A 31 -2.46 -9.41 -10.94
CA PRO A 31 -1.61 -10.52 -10.52
C PRO A 31 -2.43 -11.74 -10.12
N GLN A 32 -2.06 -12.89 -10.67
CA GLN A 32 -2.64 -14.20 -10.39
C GLN A 32 -1.55 -15.12 -9.83
N PRO A 33 -1.85 -15.98 -8.85
CA PRO A 33 -3.14 -16.19 -8.17
C PRO A 33 -3.50 -15.05 -7.20
N ALA A 34 -4.69 -15.10 -6.60
CA ALA A 34 -5.18 -14.07 -5.67
C ALA A 34 -4.19 -13.73 -4.54
N ASP A 35 -3.45 -14.71 -4.03
CA ASP A 35 -2.45 -14.51 -2.98
C ASP A 35 -1.29 -13.60 -3.43
N ALA A 36 -0.93 -13.63 -4.72
CA ALA A 36 0.10 -12.74 -5.27
C ALA A 36 -0.38 -11.28 -5.30
N ALA A 37 -1.67 -11.05 -5.59
CA ALA A 37 -2.27 -9.73 -5.51
C ALA A 37 -2.29 -9.19 -4.07
N ASP A 38 -2.63 -10.05 -3.10
CA ASP A 38 -2.63 -9.68 -1.68
C ASP A 38 -1.21 -9.35 -1.19
N ALA A 39 -0.20 -10.14 -1.56
CA ALA A 39 1.21 -9.88 -1.24
C ALA A 39 1.69 -8.54 -1.83
N ALA A 40 1.37 -8.28 -3.11
CA ALA A 40 1.71 -7.02 -3.76
C ALA A 40 0.99 -5.82 -3.12
N ALA A 41 -0.27 -5.97 -2.72
CA ALA A 41 -1.01 -4.93 -2.00
C ALA A 41 -0.39 -4.60 -0.64
N ILE A 42 0.10 -5.60 0.09
CA ILE A 42 0.82 -5.41 1.37
C ILE A 42 2.14 -4.67 1.12
N ALA A 43 2.91 -5.08 0.11
CA ALA A 43 4.16 -4.42 -0.25
C ALA A 43 3.94 -2.94 -0.60
N LEU A 44 2.93 -2.63 -1.43
CA LEU A 44 2.55 -1.25 -1.76
C LEU A 44 2.14 -0.45 -0.52
N CYS A 45 1.37 -1.08 0.39
CA CYS A 45 0.99 -0.46 1.64
C CYS A 45 2.23 -0.14 2.50
N HIS A 46 3.19 -1.05 2.58
CA HIS A 46 4.44 -0.84 3.30
C HIS A 46 5.27 0.30 2.69
N CYS A 47 5.50 0.28 1.38
CA CYS A 47 6.25 1.32 0.67
C CYS A 47 5.62 2.72 0.81
N SER A 48 4.30 2.79 0.92
CA SER A 48 3.58 4.05 1.10
C SER A 48 3.69 4.61 2.52
N ILE A 49 3.80 3.74 3.53
CA ILE A 49 3.82 4.13 4.96
C ILE A 49 5.25 4.27 5.49
N ALA A 50 6.21 3.49 4.98
CA ALA A 50 7.59 3.48 5.48
C ALA A 50 8.29 4.85 5.46
N PRO A 51 8.19 5.68 4.38
CA PRO A 51 8.77 7.02 4.38
C PRO A 51 8.14 7.94 5.44
N PHE A 52 6.83 7.79 5.69
CA PHE A 52 6.11 8.55 6.71
C PHE A 52 6.59 8.19 8.12
N ILE A 53 6.76 6.90 8.42
CA ILE A 53 7.29 6.43 9.71
C ILE A 53 8.71 6.96 9.93
N ALA A 54 9.60 6.80 8.94
CA ALA A 54 10.97 7.28 9.03
C ALA A 54 11.05 8.80 9.27
N SER A 55 10.21 9.56 8.56
CA SER A 55 10.13 11.02 8.70
C SER A 55 9.57 11.44 10.06
N ARG A 56 8.55 10.73 10.57
CA ARG A 56 7.98 10.95 11.91
C ARG A 56 9.03 10.72 12.99
N ASP A 57 9.75 9.60 12.93
CA ASP A 57 10.72 9.23 13.95
C ASP A 57 11.88 10.24 13.97
N ALA A 58 12.34 10.68 12.79
CA ALA A 58 13.32 11.75 12.67
C ALA A 58 12.82 13.11 13.19
N ALA A 59 11.51 13.40 13.10
CA ALA A 59 10.92 14.62 13.66
C ALA A 59 10.82 14.55 15.20
N LEU A 60 10.39 13.40 15.74
CA LEU A 60 10.34 13.17 17.19
C LEU A 60 11.73 13.29 17.83
N MET A 61 12.78 12.73 17.21
CA MET A 61 14.16 12.88 17.71
C MET A 61 14.67 14.33 17.69
N ARG A 62 14.12 15.19 16.82
CA ARG A 62 14.49 16.62 16.76
C ARG A 62 13.81 17.47 17.84
N GLY A 63 12.62 17.07 18.31
CA GLY A 63 11.87 17.78 19.35
C GLY A 63 12.21 17.39 20.80
N VAL A 64 13.11 16.41 21.00
CA VAL A 64 13.58 15.96 22.33
C VAL A 64 14.92 16.60 22.71
N LYS A 65 15.40 17.61 21.96
CA LYS A 65 16.56 18.43 22.33
C LYS A 65 16.16 19.68 23.08
#